data_AF-A0A538IUZ9-F1
#
_entry.id   AF-A0A538IUZ9-F1
#
_cell.length_a   1.000
_cell.length_b   1.000
_cell.length_c   1.000
_cell.angle_alpha   90.00
_cell.angle_beta   90.00
_cell.angle_gamma   90.00
#
_symmetry.space_group_name_H-M   'P 1'
#
loop_
_entity.id
_entity.type
_entity.pdbx_description
1 polymer ?
#
loop_
_entity_poly.entity_id
_entity_poly.type
_entity_poly.pdbx_seq_one_letter_code
_entity_poly.pdbx_strand_id
1 'polypeptide(L)'
;MTPEDLVEIEAIKRLKYRYARLLDTKDFEGLSELFVKDATASYSGGQLSYDGRDAIIGFLRTVLGPTTMLTSHLVGQPEIELTGPDSADGRWALQDLVIITEQFVAREPDA
;
A
#
# COMPACT_ATOMS: atom_id res chain seq x y z
N MET A 1 -19.68 13.31 15.37
CA MET A 1 -18.85 14.17 14.53
C MET A 1 -18.61 15.50 15.21
N THR A 2 -17.42 15.67 15.74
CA THR A 2 -16.88 16.91 16.33
C THR A 2 -15.76 17.48 15.44
N PRO A 3 -15.25 18.70 15.72
CA PRO A 3 -14.05 19.19 15.03
C PRO A 3 -12.85 18.25 15.16
N GLU A 4 -12.68 17.59 16.31
CA GLU A 4 -11.63 16.60 16.55
C GLU A 4 -11.79 15.39 15.63
N ASP A 5 -13.02 14.89 15.43
CA ASP A 5 -13.29 13.80 14.50
C ASP A 5 -12.82 14.14 13.06
N LEU A 6 -12.96 15.41 12.64
CA LEU A 6 -12.48 15.86 11.33
C LEU A 6 -10.95 15.89 11.23
N VAL A 7 -10.26 16.20 12.33
CA VAL A 7 -8.79 16.16 12.40
C VAL A 7 -8.30 14.71 12.26
N GLU A 8 -8.93 13.76 12.93
CA GLU A 8 -8.58 12.35 12.84
C GLU A 8 -8.83 11.79 11.42
N ILE A 9 -9.96 12.13 10.81
CA ILE A 9 -10.26 11.76 9.42
C ILE A 9 -9.19 12.30 8.46
N GLU A 10 -8.74 13.54 8.63
CA GLU A 10 -7.68 14.12 7.81
C GLU A 10 -6.31 13.47 8.08
N ALA A 11 -6.00 13.11 9.32
CA ALA A 11 -4.79 12.38 9.68
C ALA A 11 -4.74 11.00 9.00
N ILE A 12 -5.86 10.27 8.99
CA ILE A 12 -6.00 8.97 8.31
C ILE A 12 -5.81 9.12 6.79
N LYS A 13 -6.42 10.15 6.16
CA LYS A 13 -6.20 10.44 4.73
C LYS A 13 -4.73 10.67 4.43
N ARG A 14 -4.06 11.51 5.23
CA ARG A 14 -2.62 11.80 5.08
C ARG A 14 -1.75 10.57 5.27
N LEU A 15 -2.09 9.70 6.21
CA LEU A 15 -1.42 8.41 6.40
C LEU A 15 -1.53 7.56 5.13
N LYS A 16 -2.73 7.42 4.55
CA LYS A 16 -2.93 6.64 3.33
C LYS A 16 -2.22 7.25 2.11
N TYR A 17 -2.21 8.57 1.98
CA TYR A 17 -1.45 9.24 0.91
C TYR A 17 0.07 9.09 1.08
N ARG A 18 0.56 9.10 2.32
CA ARG A 18 1.96 8.81 2.63
C ARG A 18 2.31 7.37 2.26
N TYR A 19 1.45 6.42 2.61
CA TYR A 19 1.60 5.01 2.21
C TYR A 19 1.76 4.90 0.68
N ALA A 20 0.84 5.48 -0.09
CA ALA A 20 0.89 5.41 -1.56
C ALA A 20 2.19 6.02 -2.12
N ARG A 21 2.56 7.22 -1.66
CA ARG A 21 3.80 7.88 -2.06
C ARG A 21 5.04 7.03 -1.76
N LEU A 22 5.16 6.49 -0.55
CA LEU A 22 6.32 5.68 -0.15
C LEU A 22 6.42 4.37 -0.93
N LEU A 23 5.26 3.78 -1.27
CA LEU A 23 5.17 2.62 -2.12
C LEU A 23 5.73 2.92 -3.53
N ASP A 24 5.28 4.01 -4.14
CA ASP A 24 5.69 4.42 -5.48
C ASP A 24 7.15 4.88 -5.54
N THR A 25 7.67 5.50 -4.48
CA THR A 25 9.09 5.87 -4.38
C THR A 25 9.97 4.74 -3.86
N LYS A 26 9.42 3.53 -3.64
CA LYS A 26 10.15 2.35 -3.13
C LYS A 26 10.88 2.60 -1.80
N ASP A 27 10.37 3.53 -0.99
CA ASP A 27 10.90 3.83 0.34
C ASP A 27 10.29 2.86 1.36
N PHE A 28 10.80 1.64 1.34
CA PHE A 28 10.29 0.54 2.17
C PHE A 28 10.64 0.69 3.66
N GLU A 29 11.67 1.48 3.99
CA GLU A 29 12.00 1.78 5.38
C GLU A 29 10.94 2.71 5.98
N GLY A 30 10.67 3.84 5.32
CA GLY A 30 9.60 4.74 5.74
C GLY A 30 8.21 4.09 5.68
N LEU A 31 7.98 3.19 4.70
CA LEU A 31 6.74 2.44 4.61
C LEU A 31 6.52 1.53 5.83
N SER A 32 7.59 0.89 6.32
CA SER A 32 7.56 0.03 7.50
C SER A 32 7.09 0.78 8.75
N GLU A 33 7.50 2.04 8.91
CA GLU A 33 7.10 2.88 10.05
C GLU A 33 5.59 3.18 10.11
N LEU A 34 4.86 3.00 9.01
CA LEU A 34 3.41 3.21 8.97
C LEU A 34 2.60 2.03 9.53
N PHE A 35 3.25 0.88 9.73
CA PHE A 35 2.59 -0.34 10.20
C PHE A 35 2.86 -0.60 11.68
N VAL A 36 1.80 -1.00 12.38
CA VAL A 36 1.93 -1.64 13.70
C VAL A 36 2.61 -3.01 13.55
N LYS A 37 3.29 -3.47 14.61
CA LYS A 37 4.14 -4.68 14.54
C LYS A 37 3.37 -5.93 14.11
N ASP A 38 2.14 -6.04 14.56
CA ASP A 38 1.19 -7.14 14.38
C ASP A 38 0.18 -6.91 13.25
N ALA A 39 0.46 -5.96 12.35
CA ALA A 39 -0.41 -5.69 11.21
C ALA A 39 -0.60 -6.95 10.35
N THR A 40 -1.80 -7.11 9.79
CA THR A 40 -2.12 -8.15 8.81
C THR A 40 -2.45 -7.52 7.47
N ALA A 41 -2.14 -8.22 6.38
CA ALA A 41 -2.51 -7.77 5.03
C ALA A 41 -3.01 -8.94 4.19
N SER A 42 -3.99 -8.63 3.34
CA SER A 42 -4.61 -9.58 2.41
C SER A 42 -4.69 -8.95 1.02
N TYR A 43 -4.18 -9.65 0.02
CA TYR A 43 -4.16 -9.22 -1.38
C TYR A 43 -4.84 -10.27 -2.28
N SER A 44 -5.22 -9.84 -3.49
CA SER A 44 -5.83 -10.71 -4.51
C SER A 44 -7.05 -11.50 -4.00
N GLY A 45 -7.93 -10.84 -3.24
CA GLY A 45 -9.12 -11.46 -2.67
C GLY A 45 -8.84 -12.51 -1.58
N GLY A 46 -7.66 -12.45 -0.92
CA GLY A 46 -7.28 -13.40 0.13
C GLY A 46 -6.35 -14.52 -0.31
N GLN A 47 -5.91 -14.54 -1.57
CA GLN A 47 -4.95 -15.55 -2.05
C GLN A 47 -3.56 -15.35 -1.46
N LEU A 48 -3.20 -14.10 -1.14
CA LEU A 48 -1.95 -13.75 -0.48
C LEU A 48 -2.28 -13.11 0.85
N SER A 49 -1.79 -13.69 1.93
CA SER A 49 -1.98 -13.16 3.28
C SER A 49 -0.66 -13.15 4.03
N TYR A 50 -0.44 -12.08 4.80
CA TYR A 50 0.79 -11.84 5.53
C TYR A 50 0.46 -11.38 6.94
N ASP A 51 1.08 -12.01 7.92
CA ASP A 51 0.96 -11.68 9.34
C ASP A 51 2.25 -11.02 9.83
N GLY A 52 2.11 -9.85 10.43
CA GLY A 52 3.20 -9.04 10.93
C GLY A 52 3.78 -8.10 9.88
N ARG A 53 4.20 -6.92 10.35
CA ARG A 53 4.79 -5.86 9.53
C ARG A 53 5.92 -6.35 8.64
N ASP A 54 6.85 -7.13 9.18
CA ASP A 54 8.05 -7.54 8.46
C ASP A 54 7.71 -8.45 7.27
N ALA A 55 6.68 -9.29 7.39
CA ALA A 55 6.18 -10.13 6.31
C ALA A 55 5.53 -9.28 5.20
N ILE A 56 4.72 -8.30 5.58
CA ILE A 56 4.06 -7.36 4.65
C ILE A 56 5.13 -6.57 3.87
N ILE A 57 6.08 -5.95 4.56
CA ILE A 57 7.12 -5.15 3.93
C ILE A 57 8.06 -6.01 3.09
N GLY A 58 8.39 -7.22 3.52
CA GLY A 58 9.17 -8.18 2.75
C GLY A 58 8.49 -8.54 1.41
N PHE A 59 7.18 -8.80 1.45
CA PHE A 59 6.39 -9.04 0.25
C PHE A 59 6.38 -7.84 -0.70
N LEU A 60 6.03 -6.65 -0.19
CA LEU A 60 5.97 -5.42 -1.01
C LEU A 60 7.33 -5.10 -1.62
N ARG A 61 8.43 -5.26 -0.87
CA ARG A 61 9.80 -5.08 -1.36
C ARG A 61 10.15 -6.08 -2.46
N THR A 62 9.70 -7.33 -2.34
CA THR A 62 9.97 -8.36 -3.35
C THR A 62 9.25 -8.06 -4.66
N VAL A 63 7.96 -7.73 -4.59
CA VAL A 63 7.13 -7.51 -5.78
C VAL A 63 7.41 -6.16 -6.42
N LEU A 64 7.51 -5.10 -5.62
CA LEU A 64 7.64 -3.72 -6.10
C LEU A 64 9.09 -3.22 -6.12
N GLY A 65 10.05 -4.00 -5.63
CA GLY A 65 11.47 -3.60 -5.58
C GLY A 65 12.16 -3.39 -6.94
N PRO A 66 11.86 -4.16 -8.01
CA PRO A 66 12.54 -3.99 -9.29
C PRO A 66 12.45 -2.56 -9.84
N THR A 67 13.56 -2.02 -10.32
CA THR A 67 13.61 -0.65 -10.90
C THR A 67 12.95 -0.57 -12.27
N THR A 68 12.79 -1.71 -12.95
CA THR A 68 12.07 -1.85 -14.21
C THR A 68 10.56 -1.86 -14.04
N MET A 69 10.06 -1.90 -12.80
CA MET A 69 8.64 -1.83 -12.48
C MET A 69 8.35 -0.47 -11.83
N LEU A 70 7.69 0.42 -12.57
CA LEU A 70 7.26 1.72 -12.07
C LEU A 70 5.78 1.63 -11.69
N THR A 71 5.42 2.15 -10.52
CA THR A 71 4.05 2.15 -10.04
C THR A 71 3.54 3.55 -9.75
N SER A 72 2.23 3.74 -9.86
CA SER A 72 1.52 4.93 -9.39
C SER A 72 0.21 4.49 -8.74
N HIS A 73 0.15 4.57 -7.41
CA HIS A 73 -1.04 4.22 -6.63
C HIS A 73 -1.85 5.48 -6.32
N LEU A 74 -2.93 5.69 -7.07
CA LEU A 74 -3.87 6.78 -6.80
C LEU A 74 -5.03 6.26 -5.96
N VAL A 75 -5.16 6.81 -4.75
CA VAL A 75 -6.27 6.53 -3.84
C VAL A 75 -7.19 7.74 -3.77
N GLY A 76 -8.49 7.51 -3.96
CA GLY A 76 -9.50 8.57 -3.96
C GLY A 76 -10.78 8.14 -3.24
N GLN A 77 -11.73 9.06 -3.12
CA GLN A 77 -13.05 8.83 -2.52
C GLN A 77 -12.96 8.12 -1.16
N PRO A 78 -12.27 8.72 -0.16
CA PRO A 78 -12.17 8.13 1.17
C PRO A 78 -13.53 7.99 1.83
N GLU A 79 -13.88 6.76 2.21
CA GLU A 79 -14.94 6.45 3.16
C GLU A 79 -14.27 6.06 4.48
N ILE A 80 -14.40 6.89 5.52
CA ILE A 80 -13.73 6.70 6.81
C ILE A 80 -14.79 6.75 7.91
N GLU A 81 -14.84 5.69 8.72
CA GLU A 81 -15.71 5.57 9.89
C GLU A 81 -14.83 5.47 11.15
N LEU A 82 -14.98 6.41 12.08
CA LEU A 82 -14.34 6.32 13.40
C LEU A 82 -15.13 5.31 14.24
N THR A 83 -14.47 4.25 14.70
CA THR A 83 -15.11 3.13 15.41
C THR A 83 -14.89 3.16 16.92
N GLY A 84 -14.03 4.07 17.39
CA GLY A 84 -13.68 4.23 18.80
C GLY A 84 -12.74 5.43 19.01
N PRO A 85 -12.24 5.64 20.24
CA PRO A 85 -11.32 6.74 20.55
C PRO A 85 -9.95 6.59 19.88
N ASP A 86 -9.57 5.38 19.46
CA ASP A 86 -8.27 5.03 18.91
C ASP A 86 -8.35 4.08 17.70
N SER A 87 -9.54 3.94 17.10
CA SER A 87 -9.79 3.02 15.99
C SER A 87 -10.69 3.63 14.91
N ALA A 88 -10.42 3.26 13.66
CA ALA A 88 -11.20 3.66 12.51
C ALA A 88 -11.10 2.64 11.38
N ASP A 89 -12.18 2.52 10.60
CA ASP A 89 -12.23 1.77 9.36
C ASP A 89 -12.14 2.73 8.17
N GLY A 90 -11.32 2.38 7.19
CA GLY A 90 -11.08 3.23 6.02
C GLY A 90 -11.13 2.43 4.72
N ARG A 91 -11.87 2.95 3.74
CA ARG A 91 -11.96 2.42 2.38
C ARG A 91 -11.65 3.52 1.37
N TRP A 92 -10.96 3.13 0.30
CA TRP A 92 -10.63 4.01 -0.81
C TRP A 92 -10.86 3.30 -2.13
N ALA A 93 -11.27 4.06 -3.14
CA ALA A 93 -11.11 3.65 -4.53
C ALA A 93 -9.61 3.67 -4.87
N LEU A 94 -9.10 2.59 -5.48
CA LEU A 94 -7.72 2.48 -5.93
C LEU A 94 -7.69 2.46 -7.46
N GLN A 95 -6.89 3.35 -8.05
CA GLN A 95 -6.39 3.22 -9.40
C GLN A 95 -4.90 2.90 -9.32
N ASP A 96 -4.54 1.73 -9.83
CA ASP A 96 -3.17 1.24 -9.86
C ASP A 96 -2.67 1.23 -11.31
N LEU A 97 -1.56 1.92 -11.55
CA LEU A 97 -0.85 1.91 -12.83
C LEU A 97 0.52 1.28 -12.62
N VAL A 98 0.76 0.18 -13.34
CA VAL A 98 2.05 -0.50 -13.37
C VAL A 98 2.64 -0.41 -14.77
N ILE A 99 3.86 0.10 -14.87
CA ILE A 99 4.64 0.15 -16.11
C ILE A 99 5.87 -0.74 -15.93
N ILE A 100 5.98 -1.76 -16.77
CA ILE A 100 7.16 -2.62 -16.83
C ILE A 100 8.00 -2.17 -18.03
N THR A 101 9.17 -1.58 -17.76
CA THR A 101 10.03 -0.97 -18.77
C THR A 101 10.87 -1.97 -19.56
N GLU A 102 11.03 -3.18 -19.02
CA GLU A 102 11.71 -4.29 -19.69
C GLU A 102 10.77 -5.49 -19.70
N GLN A 103 10.22 -5.81 -20.88
CA GLN A 103 9.51 -7.07 -21.05
C GLN A 103 10.52 -8.21 -21.00
N PHE A 104 10.26 -9.22 -20.18
CA PHE A 104 10.85 -10.54 -20.40
C PHE A 104 10.37 -11.04 -21.77
N VAL A 105 11.14 -10.76 -22.82
CA VAL A 105 11.03 -11.53 -24.05
C VAL A 105 11.69 -12.86 -23.72
N ALA A 106 10.88 -13.91 -23.56
CA ALA A 106 11.42 -15.26 -23.62
C ALA A 106 12.11 -15.38 -24.99
N ARG A 107 13.45 -15.36 -25.00
CA ARG A 107 14.19 -15.79 -26.18
C ARG A 107 13.85 -17.26 -26.35
N GLU A 108 13.18 -17.61 -27.44
CA GLU A 108 13.19 -18.98 -27.92
C GLU A 108 14.66 -19.42 -27.99
N PRO A 109 15.03 -20.60 -27.48
CA PRO A 109 16.38 -21.10 -27.65
C PRO A 109 16.65 -21.19 -29.15
N ASP A 110 17.78 -20.63 -29.60
CA ASP A 110 18.20 -20.69 -31.01
C ASP A 110 18.09 -22.15 -31.49
N ALA A 111 17.27 -22.37 -32.52
CA ALA A 111 17.03 -23.66 -33.16
C ALA A 111 18.22 -24.13 -34.00
#